data_AF-A0A645F5S1-F1
#
_entry.id   AF-A0A645F5S1-F1
#
_cell.length_a   1.000
_cell.length_b   1.000
_cell.length_c   1.000
_cell.angle_alpha   90.00
_cell.angle_beta   90.00
_cell.angle_gamma   90.00
#
_symmetry.space_group_name_H-M   'P 1'
#
loop_
_entity.id
_entity.type
_entity.pdbx_description
1 polymer ?
#
loop_
_entity_poly.entity_id
_entity_poly.type
_entity_poly.pdbx_seq_one_letter_code
_entity_poly.pdbx_strand_id
1 'polypeptide(L)' 'MVVQRALALNASALILAHQHPSGNTEPSAADRVITERLKSALATVDVRVLDHFIVGKGSPYSFAEAGLL' A
#
# COMPACT_ATOMS: atom_id res chain seq x y z
N MET A 1 6.07 -3.96 -13.17
CA MET A 1 5.92 -4.33 -11.73
C MET A 1 6.12 -3.10 -10.85
N VAL A 2 5.54 -3.06 -9.64
CA VAL A 2 5.69 -1.91 -8.72
C VAL A 2 7.16 -1.59 -8.42
N VAL A 3 7.96 -2.62 -8.10
CA VAL A 3 9.42 -2.48 -7.84
C VAL A 3 10.17 -1.85 -9.01
N GLN A 4 9.95 -2.36 -10.23
CA GLN A 4 10.58 -1.81 -11.44
C GLN A 4 10.24 -0.33 -11.65
N ARG A 5 8.98 0.06 -11.39
CA ARG A 5 8.54 1.44 -11.54
C ARG A 5 9.16 2.35 -10.48
N ALA A 6 9.27 1.89 -9.24
CA ALA A 6 9.94 2.62 -8.17
C ALA A 6 11.42 2.90 -8.50
N LEU A 7 12.14 1.88 -8.97
CA LEU A 7 13.54 2.01 -9.40
C LEU A 7 13.68 2.95 -10.59
N ALA A 8 12.83 2.81 -11.62
CA ALA A 8 12.88 3.68 -12.80
C ALA A 8 12.62 5.17 -12.50
N LEU A 9 11.95 5.46 -11.38
CA LEU A 9 11.68 6.82 -10.91
C LEU A 9 12.68 7.29 -9.84
N ASN A 10 13.66 6.47 -9.46
CA ASN A 10 14.55 6.71 -8.32
C ASN A 10 13.77 7.04 -7.03
N ALA A 11 12.65 6.36 -6.81
CA ALA A 11 11.78 6.62 -5.67
C ALA A 11 12.45 6.15 -4.37
N SER A 12 12.54 7.03 -3.36
CA SER A 12 13.01 6.66 -2.02
C SER A 12 11.91 6.05 -1.14
N ALA A 13 10.65 6.27 -1.51
CA ALA A 13 9.48 5.75 -0.84
C ALA A 13 8.24 5.84 -1.74
N LEU A 14 7.18 5.12 -1.39
CA LEU A 14 5.88 5.21 -2.05
C LEU A 14 4.72 5.00 -1.09
N ILE A 15 3.56 5.51 -1.50
CA ILE A 15 2.26 5.26 -0.88
C ILE A 15 1.47 4.38 -1.85
N LEU A 16 0.86 3.33 -1.34
CA LEU A 16 -0.06 2.48 -2.09
C LEU A 16 -1.48 3.01 -1.89
N ALA A 17 -2.31 2.93 -2.92
CA ALA A 17 -3.72 3.20 -2.78
C ALA A 17 -4.51 2.31 -3.74
N HIS A 18 -5.64 1.80 -3.27
CA HIS A 18 -6.64 1.21 -4.14
C HIS A 18 -8.03 1.59 -3.67
N GLN A 19 -9.01 1.40 -4.56
CA GLN A 19 -10.39 1.72 -4.31
C GLN A 19 -11.20 0.45 -4.09
N HIS A 20 -12.14 0.48 -3.14
CA HIS A 20 -13.19 -0.50 -3.01
C HIS A 20 -14.47 0.06 -3.65
N PRO A 21 -14.90 -0.43 -4.83
CA PRO A 21 -16.10 0.07 -5.50
C PRO A 21 -17.38 -0.11 -4.68
N SER A 22 -17.40 -1.05 -3.73
CA SER A 22 -18.48 -1.22 -2.75
C SER A 22 -18.64 -0.01 -1.83
N GLY A 23 -17.58 0.78 -1.66
CA GLY A 23 -17.49 1.87 -0.71
C GLY A 23 -17.04 1.46 0.69
N ASN A 24 -16.93 0.18 1.02
CA ASN A 24 -16.38 -0.26 2.31
C ASN A 24 -14.86 -0.03 2.34
N THR A 25 -14.33 0.66 3.35
CA THR A 25 -12.89 0.92 3.49
C THR A 25 -12.16 -0.11 4.36
N GLU A 26 -12.86 -1.07 4.97
CA GLU A 26 -12.20 -2.15 5.72
C GLU A 26 -11.30 -3.00 4.82
N PRO A 27 -10.07 -3.32 5.27
CA PRO A 27 -9.14 -4.13 4.51
C PRO A 27 -9.55 -5.60 4.49
N SER A 28 -9.60 -6.18 3.28
CA SER A 28 -9.74 -7.61 3.08
C SER A 28 -8.45 -8.37 3.45
N ALA A 29 -8.54 -9.70 3.53
CA ALA A 29 -7.36 -10.54 3.69
C ALA A 29 -6.38 -10.39 2.51
N ALA A 30 -6.89 -10.18 1.29
CA ALA A 30 -6.06 -9.98 0.11
C ALA A 30 -5.27 -8.66 0.20
N ASP A 31 -5.87 -7.60 0.73
CA ASP A 31 -5.22 -6.29 0.91
C ASP A 31 -4.05 -6.39 1.89
N ARG A 32 -4.24 -7.14 2.98
CA ARG A 32 -3.15 -7.40 3.95
C ARG A 32 -2.02 -8.19 3.32
N VAL A 33 -2.33 -9.25 2.59
CA VAL A 33 -1.32 -10.09 1.91
C VAL A 33 -0.54 -9.31 0.86
N ILE A 34 -1.20 -8.48 0.04
CA ILE A 34 -0.50 -7.72 -0.99
C ILE A 34 0.34 -6.60 -0.38
N THR A 35 -0.12 -5.96 0.70
CA THR A 35 0.64 -4.95 1.45
C THR A 35 1.96 -5.52 1.94
N GLU A 36 1.91 -6.67 2.63
CA GLU A 36 3.11 -7.32 3.16
C GLU A 36 4.06 -7.78 2.05
N ARG A 37 3.52 -8.30 0.95
CA ARG A 37 4.34 -8.69 -0.21
C ARG A 37 5.04 -7.49 -0.84
N LEU A 38 4.34 -6.37 -1.03
CA LEU A 38 4.90 -5.16 -1.62
C LEU A 38 5.93 -4.52 -0.67
N LYS A 39 5.62 -4.41 0.62
CA LYS A 39 6.54 -3.94 1.65
C LYS A 39 7.83 -4.75 1.65
N SER A 40 7.72 -6.09 1.68
CA SER A 40 8.88 -6.98 1.65
C SER A 40 9.69 -6.83 0.35
N ALA A 41 9.03 -6.78 -0.81
CA ALA A 41 9.70 -6.70 -2.10
C ALA A 41 10.36 -5.34 -2.37
N LEU A 42 9.81 -4.25 -1.84
CA LEU A 42 10.38 -2.91 -1.97
C LEU A 42 11.54 -2.69 -0.99
N ALA A 43 11.49 -3.33 0.18
CA ALA A 43 12.57 -3.29 1.16
C ALA A 43 13.88 -3.92 0.63
N THR A 44 13.83 -4.90 -0.28
CA THR A 44 15.05 -5.49 -0.87
C THR A 44 15.83 -4.54 -1.78
N VAL A 45 15.21 -3.41 -2.14
CA VAL A 45 15.81 -2.36 -2.98
C VAL A 45 15.77 -0.99 -2.30
N ASP A 46 15.71 -0.97 -0.97
CA ASP A 46 15.73 0.24 -0.13
C ASP A 46 14.61 1.26 -0.43
N VAL A 47 13.47 0.81 -0.94
CA VAL A 47 12.28 1.64 -1.14
C VAL A 47 11.28 1.39 -0.02
N ARG A 48 10.91 2.45 0.70
CA ARG A 48 9.94 2.36 1.80
C ARG A 48 8.51 2.40 1.30
N VAL A 49 7.63 1.60 1.91
CA VAL A 49 6.17 1.80 1.82
C VAL A 49 5.78 2.66 3.00
N LEU A 50 5.29 3.87 2.76
CA LEU A 50 4.92 4.81 3.83
C LEU A 50 3.51 4.53 4.35
N ASP A 51 2.61 4.14 3.45
CA ASP A 51 1.24 3.79 3.80
C ASP A 51 0.60 2.97 2.68
N HIS A 52 -0.55 2.37 3.00
CA HIS A 52 -1.48 1.82 2.05
C HIS A 52 -2.89 2.34 2.37
N PHE A 53 -3.48 3.07 1.43
CA PHE A 53 -4.84 3.58 1.56
C PHE A 53 -5.87 2.70 0.85
N ILE A 54 -6.97 2.41 1.54
CA ILE A 54 -8.20 1.92 0.91
C ILE A 54 -9.19 3.07 0.83
N VAL A 55 -9.53 3.45 -0.40
CA VAL A 55 -10.45 4.56 -0.69
C VAL A 55 -11.83 4.00 -1.02
N GLY A 56 -12.84 4.50 -0.30
CA GLY A 56 -14.23 4.07 -0.45
C GLY A 56 -15.19 5.22 -0.21
N LYS A 57 -16.39 4.93 0.31
CA LYS A 57 -17.35 5.94 0.73
C LYS A 57 -17.02 6.35 2.16
N GLY A 58 -16.62 7.60 2.35
CA GLY A 58 -16.24 8.15 3.65
C GLY A 58 -14.73 8.26 3.84
N SER A 59 -14.27 8.17 5.09
CA SER A 59 -12.84 8.30 5.41
C SER A 59 -12.03 7.13 4.84
N PRO A 60 -10.92 7.39 4.12
CA PRO A 60 -10.01 6.34 3.70
C PRO A 60 -9.44 5.57 4.89
N TYR A 61 -9.19 4.28 4.69
CA TYR A 61 -8.47 3.47 5.67
C TYR A 61 -6.97 3.59 5.42
N SER A 62 -6.20 4.00 6.43
CA SER A 62 -4.74 3.98 6.43
C SER A 62 -4.24 2.72 7.15
N PHE A 63 -3.38 1.94 6.49
CA PHE A 63 -2.71 0.81 7.14
C PHE A 63 -1.70 1.28 8.19
N ALA A 64 -1.02 2.40 7.96
CA ALA A 64 -0.07 2.96 8.91
C ALA A 64 -0.75 3.44 10.19
N GLU A 65 -1.86 4.19 10.09
CA GLU A 65 -2.63 4.64 11.27
C GLU A 65 -3.24 3.46 12.03
N ALA A 66 -3.60 2.38 11.33
CA ALA A 66 -4.12 1.17 11.94
C ALA A 66 -3.04 0.24 12.55
N GLY A 67 -1.75 0.59 12.46
CA GLY A 67 -0.64 -0.22 12.98
C GLY A 67 -0.42 -1.53 12.22
N LEU A 68 -0.84 -1.60 10.95
CA LEU A 68 -0.72 -2.78 10.08
C LEU A 68 0.45 -2.67 9.10
N LEU A 69 1.30 -1.66 9.24
CA LEU A 69 2.41 -1.36 8.33
C LEU A 69 3.71 -1.11 9.11
#